data_AF-A0A441USC2-F1
#
_entry.id   AF-A0A441USC2-F1
#
_cell.length_a   1.000
_cell.length_b   1.000
_cell.length_c   1.000
_cell.angle_alpha   90.00
_cell.angle_beta   90.00
_cell.angle_gamma   90.00
#
_symmetry.space_group_name_H-M   'P 1'
#
loop_
_entity.id
_entity.type
_entity.pdbx_description
1 polymer ?
#
loop_
_entity_poly.entity_id
_entity_poly.type
_entity_poly.pdbx_seq_one_letter_code
_entity_poly.pdbx_strand_id
1 'polypeptide(L)' 'CGTSGVSGVPALRSALGSSLAGAQGKTIEDQNRIDRTMAPGCAIGFYKPDECDRHSKASAGRRAELKN' A
#
# COMPACT_ATOMS: atom_id res chain seq x y z
N CYS A 1 -13.14 -1.65 26.99
CA CYS A 1 -12.55 -0.83 25.91
C CYS A 1 -11.06 -0.70 26.24
N GLY A 2 -10.20 -1.54 25.66
CA GLY A 2 -8.77 -1.54 25.94
C GLY A 2 -8.02 -1.10 24.68
N THR A 3 -7.51 0.12 24.68
CA THR A 3 -6.51 0.54 23.69
C THR A 3 -5.17 -0.03 24.13
N SER A 4 -4.92 -1.30 23.79
CA SER A 4 -3.58 -1.87 23.86
C SER A 4 -2.64 -0.93 23.13
N GLY A 5 -1.62 -0.43 23.83
CA GLY A 5 -0.73 0.63 23.36
C GLY A 5 -0.32 0.41 21.92
N VAL A 6 -0.47 1.44 21.10
CA VAL A 6 -0.11 1.41 19.68
C VAL A 6 1.41 1.37 19.51
N SER A 7 2.03 0.23 19.82
CA SER A 7 3.19 -0.28 19.08
C SER A 7 2.82 -0.66 17.64
N GLY A 8 1.55 -0.44 17.27
CA GLY A 8 0.91 -0.87 16.04
C GLY A 8 1.48 -0.26 14.76
N VAL A 9 2.16 0.87 14.80
CA VAL A 9 2.68 1.48 13.56
C VAL A 9 3.87 0.68 12.98
N PRO A 10 4.99 0.49 13.72
CA PRO A 10 6.08 -0.36 13.27
C PRO A 10 5.70 -1.84 13.22
N ALA A 11 4.84 -2.34 14.11
CA ALA A 11 4.40 -3.74 14.07
C ALA A 11 3.50 -4.03 12.85
N LEU A 12 2.58 -3.12 12.48
CA LEU A 12 1.78 -3.23 11.26
C LEU A 12 2.67 -3.10 10.02
N ARG A 13 3.68 -2.22 10.04
CA ARG A 13 4.65 -2.09 8.96
C ARG A 13 5.55 -3.33 8.81
N SER A 14 5.90 -3.99 9.91
CA SER A 14 6.61 -5.28 9.89
C SER A 14 5.71 -6.44 9.45
N ALA A 15 4.43 -6.42 9.81
CA ALA A 15 3.45 -7.46 9.45
C ALA A 15 2.99 -7.36 7.98
N LEU A 16 2.77 -6.14 7.47
CA LEU A 16 2.44 -5.88 6.06
C LEU A 16 3.70 -5.85 5.18
N GLY A 17 4.85 -5.51 5.76
CA GLY A 17 6.13 -5.33 5.07
C GLY A 17 6.11 -4.20 4.04
N SER A 18 7.25 -3.97 3.39
CA SER A 18 7.31 -3.16 2.15
C SER A 18 6.68 -3.89 0.94
N SER A 19 6.06 -5.05 1.15
CA SER A 19 5.41 -5.87 0.10
C SER A 19 4.24 -5.14 -0.56
N LEU A 20 3.53 -4.28 0.17
CA LEU A 20 2.44 -3.48 -0.40
C LEU A 20 2.93 -2.37 -1.34
N ALA A 21 4.16 -1.87 -1.14
CA ALA A 21 4.74 -0.85 -2.01
C ALA A 21 5.05 -1.36 -3.43
N GLY A 22 4.99 -2.68 -3.66
CA GLY A 22 5.07 -3.29 -4.98
C GLY A 22 3.92 -4.24 -5.28
N ALA A 23 2.86 -4.23 -4.47
CA ALA A 23 1.74 -5.13 -4.65
C ALA A 23 1.01 -4.80 -5.96
N GLN A 24 0.86 -5.83 -6.79
CA GLN A 24 0.15 -5.76 -8.05
C GLN A 24 -1.04 -6.71 -7.98
N GLY A 25 -2.21 -6.13 -8.08
CA GLY A 25 -3.47 -6.80 -8.06
C GLY A 25 -3.73 -7.55 -9.36
N LYS A 26 -4.47 -8.65 -9.22
CA LYS A 26 -4.79 -9.53 -10.34
C LYS A 26 -5.79 -8.89 -11.30
N THR A 27 -6.66 -8.01 -10.81
CA THR A 27 -7.68 -7.28 -11.57
C THR A 27 -7.60 -5.78 -11.26
N ILE A 28 -8.30 -4.96 -12.06
CA ILE A 28 -8.40 -3.51 -11.79
C ILE A 28 -9.06 -3.24 -10.44
N GLU A 29 -10.03 -4.05 -10.05
CA GLU A 29 -10.71 -3.93 -8.76
C GLU A 29 -9.78 -4.27 -7.58
N ASP A 30 -8.94 -5.28 -7.76
CA ASP A 30 -7.90 -5.66 -6.80
C ASP A 30 -6.83 -4.57 -6.69
N GLN A 31 -6.40 -3.99 -7.82
CA GLN A 31 -5.50 -2.84 -7.82
C GLN A 31 -6.08 -1.62 -7.10
N ASN A 32 -7.35 -1.30 -7.35
CA ASN A 32 -8.04 -0.22 -6.64
C ASN A 32 -8.11 -0.47 -5.13
N ARG A 33 -8.23 -1.72 -4.69
CA ARG A 33 -8.24 -2.08 -3.27
C ARG A 33 -6.87 -1.89 -2.63
N ILE A 34 -5.79 -2.26 -3.33
CA ILE A 34 -4.42 -2.06 -2.86
C ILE A 34 -4.11 -0.56 -2.78
N ASP A 35 -4.44 0.21 -3.81
CA ASP A 35 -4.22 1.67 -3.83
C ASP A 35 -4.95 2.36 -2.66
N ARG A 36 -6.21 1.99 -2.39
CA ARG A 36 -6.98 2.51 -1.25
C ARG A 36 -6.40 2.12 0.11
N THR A 37 -5.67 1.02 0.18
CA THR A 37 -5.01 0.58 1.41
C THR A 37 -3.71 1.36 1.65
N MET A 38 -2.97 1.68 0.58
CA MET A 38 -1.71 2.42 0.65
C MET A 38 -1.90 3.94 0.78
N ALA A 39 -2.92 4.51 0.13
CA ALA A 39 -3.22 5.93 0.12
C ALA A 39 -3.25 6.60 1.52
N PRO A 40 -3.98 6.07 2.54
CA PRO A 40 -3.97 6.67 3.87
C PRO A 40 -2.61 6.58 4.54
N GLY A 41 -1.86 5.49 4.33
CA GLY A 41 -0.50 5.34 4.85
C GLY A 41 0.49 6.33 4.22
N CYS A 42 0.36 6.60 2.93
CA CYS A 42 1.15 7.63 2.26
C CYS A 42 0.77 9.05 2.69
N ALA A 43 -0.54 9.30 2.90
CA ALA A 43 -1.03 10.61 3.32
C ALA A 43 -0.57 11.01 4.73
N ILE A 44 -0.47 10.04 5.66
CA ILE A 44 -0.03 10.30 7.05
C ILE A 44 1.46 10.08 7.29
N GLY A 45 2.24 9.78 6.23
CA GLY A 45 3.69 9.52 6.34
C GLY A 45 4.06 8.19 6.99
N PHE A 46 3.14 7.23 7.02
CA PHE A 46 3.41 5.85 7.48
C PHE A 46 4.38 5.11 6.54
N TYR A 47 4.27 5.37 5.24
CA TYR A 47 5.19 4.90 4.22
C TYR A 47 6.17 6.00 3.84
N LYS A 48 7.40 5.61 3.51
CA LYS A 48 8.38 6.58 2.99
C LYS A 48 7.92 7.09 1.62
N PRO A 49 8.29 8.32 1.23
CA PRO A 49 7.99 8.86 -0.09
C PRO A 49 8.39 7.91 -1.23
N ASP A 50 9.57 7.30 -1.13
CA ASP A 50 10.06 6.31 -2.12
C ASP A 50 9.16 5.07 -2.24
N GLU A 51 8.53 4.64 -1.14
CA GLU A 51 7.63 3.48 -1.15
C GLU A 51 6.28 3.84 -1.76
N CYS A 52 5.78 5.03 -1.50
CA CYS A 52 4.58 5.57 -2.12
C CYS A 52 4.77 5.77 -3.63
N ASP A 53 5.93 6.26 -4.04
CA ASP A 53 6.30 6.42 -5.45
C ASP A 53 6.44 5.05 -6.14
N ARG A 54 7.15 4.09 -5.53
CA ARG A 54 7.24 2.72 -6.04
C ARG A 54 5.87 2.08 -6.22
N HIS A 55 4.98 2.27 -5.25
CA HIS A 55 3.61 1.78 -5.30
C HIS A 55 2.83 2.41 -6.47
N SER A 56 2.94 3.73 -6.61
CA SER A 56 2.26 4.47 -7.68
C SER A 56 2.73 4.01 -9.07
N LYS A 57 4.03 3.81 -9.25
CA LYS A 57 4.63 3.30 -10.50
C LYS A 57 4.19 1.87 -10.81
N ALA A 58 4.25 0.98 -9.82
CA ALA A 58 3.77 -0.40 -9.96
C ALA A 58 2.28 -0.44 -10.28
N SER A 59 1.49 0.45 -9.67
CA SER A 59 0.05 0.53 -9.90
C SER A 59 -0.29 1.04 -11.30
N ALA A 60 0.38 2.10 -11.75
CA ALA A 60 0.25 2.61 -13.11
C ALA A 60 0.61 1.55 -14.16
N GLY A 61 1.74 0.87 -13.98
CA GLY A 61 2.17 -0.22 -14.88
C GLY A 61 1.14 -1.34 -14.93
N ARG A 62 0.68 -1.82 -13.77
CA ARG A 62 -0.29 -2.91 -13.72
C ARG A 62 -1.64 -2.53 -14.32
N ARG A 63 -2.10 -1.30 -14.09
CA ARG A 63 -3.35 -0.78 -14.68
C ARG A 63 -3.24 -0.65 -16.19
N ALA A 64 -2.07 -0.36 -16.73
CA ALA A 64 -1.84 -0.34 -18.18
C ALA A 64 -1.92 -1.76 -18.76
N GLU A 65 -1.31 -2.75 -18.10
CA GLU A 65 -1.38 -4.16 -18.52
C GLU A 65 -2.81 -4.73 -18.47
N LEU A 66 -3.58 -4.40 -17.43
CA LEU A 66 -4.93 -4.91 -17.22
C LEU A 66 -6.01 -4.22 -18.05
N LYS A 67 -5.69 -3.10 -18.70
CA LYS A 67 -6.58 -2.39 -19.64
C LYS A 67 -6.38 -2.85 -21.09
N ASN A 68 -5.37 -3.67 -21.34
CA ASN A 68 -5.08 -4.28 -22.64
C ASN A 68 -5.75 -5.66 -22.74
#